data_AF-A0A660XJP2-F1
#
_entry.id   AF-A0A660XJP2-F1
#
_cell.length_a   1.000
_cell.length_b   1.000
_cell.length_c   1.000
_cell.angle_alpha   90.00
_cell.angle_beta   90.00
_cell.angle_gamma   90.00
#
_symmetry.space_group_name_H-M   'P 1'
#
loop_
_entity.id
_entity.type
_entity.pdbx_description
1 polymer ?
#
loop_
_entity_poly.entity_id
_entity_poly.type
_entity_poly.pdbx_seq_one_letter_code
_entity_poly.pdbx_strand_id
1 'polypeptide(L)'
;MIKGVKENNLKNISLEIPHNKLILLTGVSGSGKTSLAYDVIFKEGQGRFLESLSSNTRHYLSRVNRPDVDEIKGLRPVISVDQKTMIRNARSTVGTLSRIYDLLRLLFAREGEQTQDITPLKQQRRLFSFNTEYGACPHCKGLGMEEVINPDLIIKDPNLSLREGALVITQPSGYTVYSQVTIDVMNQVCQSEDFHVDIPWNDLTEAQKEIVWYGSDKIKIPFGKHSLESRMKWSGITAKPR
;
A
#
# COMPACT_ATOMS: atom_id res chain seq x y z
N MET A 1 -36.82 -19.09 13.03
CA MET A 1 -37.34 -18.41 14.24
C MET A 1 -36.18 -18.04 15.15
N ILE A 2 -36.15 -16.82 15.66
CA ILE A 2 -35.13 -16.29 16.59
C ILE A 2 -35.87 -15.83 17.85
N LYS A 3 -35.42 -16.27 19.03
CA LYS A 3 -36.05 -15.96 20.31
C LYS A 3 -35.06 -15.38 21.30
N GLY A 4 -35.51 -14.37 22.03
CA GLY A 4 -34.85 -13.81 23.20
C GLY A 4 -33.47 -13.22 22.93
N VAL A 5 -33.35 -12.38 21.89
CA VAL A 5 -32.09 -11.73 21.54
C VAL A 5 -31.80 -10.56 22.49
N LYS A 6 -30.65 -10.62 23.17
CA LYS A 6 -30.20 -9.66 24.18
C LYS A 6 -28.85 -9.02 23.86
N GLU A 7 -28.24 -9.38 22.72
CA GLU A 7 -26.95 -8.84 22.27
C GLU A 7 -26.97 -7.29 22.18
N ASN A 8 -25.96 -6.65 22.77
CA ASN A 8 -25.80 -5.20 22.84
C ASN A 8 -27.01 -4.49 23.48
N ASN A 9 -27.73 -3.67 22.72
CA ASN A 9 -28.88 -2.89 23.18
C ASN A 9 -30.24 -3.52 22.80
N LEU A 10 -30.24 -4.76 22.32
CA LEU A 10 -31.45 -5.48 21.96
C LEU A 10 -32.22 -5.90 23.21
N LYS A 11 -33.52 -5.58 23.25
CA LYS A 11 -34.36 -5.75 24.44
C LYS A 11 -35.14 -7.07 24.42
N ASN A 12 -34.44 -8.19 24.49
CA ASN A 12 -35.04 -9.53 24.52
C ASN A 12 -36.03 -9.79 23.37
N ILE A 13 -35.64 -9.43 22.14
CA ILE A 13 -36.54 -9.47 20.99
C ILE A 13 -36.69 -10.89 20.45
N SER A 14 -37.88 -11.22 19.95
CA SER A 14 -38.16 -12.47 19.24
C SER A 14 -38.77 -12.16 17.89
N LEU A 15 -38.27 -12.79 16.83
CA LEU A 15 -38.75 -12.56 15.47
C LEU A 15 -38.70 -13.82 14.62
N GLU A 16 -39.55 -13.85 13.61
CA GLU A 16 -39.53 -14.87 12.57
C GLU A 16 -39.00 -14.27 11.27
N ILE A 17 -37.90 -14.85 10.76
CA ILE A 17 -37.30 -14.47 9.49
C ILE A 17 -37.77 -15.47 8.43
N PRO A 18 -38.62 -15.07 7.46
CA PRO A 18 -39.09 -15.97 6.43
C PRO A 18 -37.95 -16.32 5.47
N HIS A 19 -37.79 -17.61 5.16
CA HIS A 19 -36.78 -18.05 4.21
C HIS A 19 -37.14 -17.68 2.77
N ASN A 20 -36.12 -17.58 1.90
CA ASN A 20 -36.27 -17.31 0.46
C ASN A 20 -37.01 -15.99 0.17
N LYS A 21 -36.87 -14.98 1.05
CA LYS A 21 -37.41 -13.64 0.87
C LYS A 21 -36.28 -12.62 0.98
N LEU A 22 -36.43 -11.50 0.27
CA LEU A 22 -35.62 -10.31 0.49
C LEU A 22 -36.15 -9.63 1.76
N ILE A 23 -35.34 -9.61 2.81
CA ILE A 23 -35.70 -9.03 4.10
C ILE A 23 -34.90 -7.75 4.29
N LEU A 24 -35.61 -6.66 4.56
CA LEU A 24 -35.02 -5.36 4.82
C LEU A 24 -35.14 -5.03 6.31
N LEU A 25 -34.01 -4.77 6.96
CA LEU A 25 -33.97 -4.28 8.34
C LEU A 25 -33.90 -2.75 8.32
N THR A 26 -34.97 -2.07 8.76
CA THR A 26 -35.08 -0.61 8.77
C THR A 26 -35.18 -0.05 10.19
N GLY A 27 -34.96 1.25 10.35
CA GLY A 27 -35.02 1.95 11.64
C GLY A 27 -33.91 2.99 11.84
N VAL A 28 -34.05 3.84 12.85
CA VAL A 28 -33.12 4.95 13.17
C VAL A 28 -31.71 4.47 13.53
N SER A 29 -30.69 5.34 13.42
CA SER A 29 -29.33 4.99 13.86
C SER A 29 -29.32 4.56 15.34
N GLY A 30 -28.51 3.56 15.68
CA GLY A 30 -28.47 3.00 17.04
C GLY A 30 -29.63 2.09 17.42
N SER A 31 -30.63 1.85 16.56
CA SER A 31 -31.79 1.00 16.87
C SER A 31 -31.49 -0.50 17.03
N GLY A 32 -30.24 -0.94 16.88
CA GLY A 32 -29.84 -2.34 17.00
C GLY A 32 -29.90 -3.18 15.70
N LYS A 33 -30.12 -2.57 14.53
CA LYS A 33 -30.13 -3.28 13.22
C LYS A 33 -28.84 -4.05 12.97
N THR A 34 -27.70 -3.38 13.13
CA THR A 34 -26.37 -3.95 12.93
C THR A 34 -26.11 -5.06 13.96
N SER A 35 -26.51 -4.85 15.21
CA SER A 35 -26.43 -5.87 16.27
C SER A 35 -27.20 -7.13 15.88
N LEU A 36 -28.44 -6.99 15.42
CA LEU A 36 -29.25 -8.13 15.00
C LEU A 36 -28.65 -8.84 13.77
N ALA A 37 -28.26 -8.09 12.74
CA ALA A 37 -27.75 -8.66 11.50
C ALA A 37 -26.37 -9.30 11.63
N TYR A 38 -25.40 -8.58 12.18
CA TYR A 38 -24.00 -8.99 12.21
C TYR A 38 -23.62 -9.66 13.52
N ASP A 39 -23.99 -9.08 14.66
CA ASP A 39 -23.57 -9.60 15.96
C ASP A 39 -24.38 -10.82 16.40
N VAL A 40 -25.60 -11.01 15.88
CA VAL A 40 -26.44 -12.17 16.23
C VAL A 40 -26.54 -13.15 15.08
N ILE A 41 -27.19 -12.78 13.98
CA ILE A 41 -27.48 -13.70 12.87
C ILE A 41 -26.18 -14.19 12.20
N PHE A 42 -25.28 -13.28 11.85
CA PHE A 42 -24.03 -13.65 11.19
C PHE A 42 -23.06 -14.39 12.12
N LYS A 43 -22.85 -13.92 13.37
CA LYS A 43 -21.99 -14.64 14.33
C LYS A 43 -22.51 -16.04 14.64
N GLU A 44 -23.81 -16.22 14.87
CA GLU A 44 -24.41 -17.54 15.11
C GLU A 44 -24.26 -18.43 13.86
N GLY A 45 -24.49 -17.87 12.67
CA GLY A 45 -24.34 -18.59 11.40
C GLY A 45 -22.90 -19.06 11.16
N GLN A 46 -21.94 -18.20 11.46
CA GLN A 46 -20.51 -18.53 11.40
C GLN A 46 -20.15 -19.59 12.44
N GLY A 47 -20.61 -19.45 13.69
CA GLY A 47 -20.38 -20.42 14.76
C GLY A 47 -20.85 -21.82 14.39
N ARG A 48 -22.08 -21.95 13.88
CA ARG A 48 -22.64 -23.25 13.42
C ARG A 48 -21.87 -23.85 12.26
N PHE A 49 -21.43 -23.02 11.31
CA PHE A 49 -20.59 -23.48 10.21
C PHE A 49 -19.27 -24.04 10.72
N LEU A 50 -18.62 -23.35 11.65
CA LEU A 50 -17.36 -23.80 12.25
C LEU A 50 -17.51 -25.10 13.07
N GLU A 51 -18.65 -25.29 13.73
CA GLU A 51 -18.96 -26.53 14.46
C GLU A 51 -19.06 -27.75 13.55
N SER A 52 -19.43 -27.56 12.28
CA SER A 52 -19.45 -28.63 11.27
C SER A 52 -18.06 -29.07 10.80
N LEU A 53 -17.01 -28.29 11.08
CA LEU A 53 -15.63 -28.60 10.70
C LEU A 53 -15.01 -29.67 11.61
N SER A 54 -13.92 -30.27 11.15
CA SER A 54 -13.17 -31.30 11.89
C SER A 54 -12.67 -30.78 13.25
N SER A 55 -12.48 -31.69 14.22
CA SER A 55 -11.94 -31.37 15.55
C SER A 55 -10.63 -30.60 15.48
N ASN A 56 -9.70 -31.02 14.61
CA ASN A 56 -8.41 -30.36 14.41
C ASN A 56 -8.56 -28.91 13.92
N THR A 57 -9.48 -28.65 12.98
CA THR A 57 -9.72 -27.31 12.44
C THR A 57 -10.33 -26.38 13.50
N ARG A 58 -11.17 -26.90 14.40
CA ARG A 58 -11.76 -26.13 15.51
C ARG A 58 -10.73 -25.66 16.53
N HIS A 59 -9.59 -26.35 16.67
CA HIS A 59 -8.52 -25.93 17.59
C HIS A 59 -7.75 -24.69 17.10
N TYR A 60 -7.64 -24.49 15.78
CA TYR A 60 -6.90 -23.36 15.19
C TYR A 60 -7.76 -22.12 14.96
N LEU A 61 -9.07 -22.28 14.89
CA LEU A 61 -9.99 -21.17 14.68
C LEU A 61 -10.39 -20.57 16.02
N SER A 62 -10.26 -19.24 16.14
CA SER A 62 -10.67 -18.49 17.32
C SER A 62 -12.07 -18.92 17.76
N ARG A 63 -12.24 -19.16 19.07
CA ARG A 63 -13.56 -19.39 19.65
C ARG A 63 -14.47 -18.23 19.26
N VAL A 64 -15.46 -18.49 18.42
CA VAL A 64 -16.48 -17.50 18.11
C VAL A 64 -17.30 -17.30 19.38
N ASN A 65 -17.24 -16.10 19.93
CA ASN A 65 -18.13 -15.73 21.04
C ASN A 65 -19.56 -15.89 20.56
N ARG A 66 -20.31 -16.78 21.22
CA ARG A 66 -21.73 -16.98 20.91
C ARG A 66 -22.49 -15.72 21.35
N PRO A 67 -23.41 -15.22 20.51
CA PRO A 67 -24.23 -14.07 20.86
C PRO A 67 -25.18 -14.39 22.02
N ASP A 68 -25.60 -13.36 22.76
CA ASP A 68 -26.61 -13.48 23.80
C ASP A 68 -28.01 -13.60 23.17
N VAL A 69 -28.44 -14.86 22.99
CA VAL A 69 -29.74 -15.24 22.42
C VAL A 69 -30.22 -16.55 23.04
N ASP A 70 -31.52 -16.62 23.36
CA ASP A 70 -32.09 -17.82 23.97
C ASP A 70 -32.17 -18.99 22.98
N GLU A 71 -32.65 -18.75 21.75
CA GLU A 71 -32.79 -19.81 20.74
C GLU A 71 -32.82 -19.28 19.30
N ILE A 72 -32.11 -19.95 18.40
CA ILE A 72 -32.22 -19.74 16.95
C ILE A 72 -32.49 -21.07 16.23
N LYS A 73 -33.63 -21.19 15.54
CA LYS A 73 -34.00 -22.34 14.70
C LYS A 73 -34.05 -21.99 13.23
N GLY A 74 -33.59 -22.91 12.38
CA GLY A 74 -33.66 -22.81 10.92
C GLY A 74 -32.60 -21.91 10.29
N LEU A 75 -31.56 -21.51 11.03
CA LEU A 75 -30.49 -20.69 10.46
C LEU A 75 -29.66 -21.51 9.46
N ARG A 76 -29.58 -21.02 8.21
CA ARG A 76 -28.74 -21.59 7.14
C ARG A 76 -27.31 -21.03 7.24
N PRO A 77 -26.32 -21.61 6.53
CA PRO A 77 -25.01 -20.97 6.40
C PRO A 77 -25.16 -19.50 5.99
N VAL A 78 -24.54 -18.59 6.75
CA VAL A 78 -24.67 -17.15 6.56
C VAL A 78 -23.37 -16.61 5.99
N ILE A 79 -23.48 -15.78 4.96
CA ILE A 79 -22.38 -15.00 4.40
C ILE A 79 -22.68 -13.54 4.66
N SER A 80 -21.70 -12.83 5.20
CA SER A 80 -21.73 -11.38 5.34
C SER A 80 -21.15 -10.74 4.09
N VAL A 81 -21.84 -9.75 3.54
CA VAL A 81 -21.32 -8.84 2.53
C VAL A 81 -21.41 -7.44 3.13
N ASP A 82 -20.31 -6.95 3.66
CA ASP A 82 -20.20 -5.63 4.28
C ASP A 82 -19.33 -4.67 3.44
N GLN A 83 -19.27 -3.42 3.87
CA GLN A 83 -18.42 -2.39 3.26
C GLN A 83 -17.04 -2.30 3.93
N LYS A 84 -16.63 -3.30 4.73
CA LYS A 84 -15.30 -3.22 5.35
C LYS A 84 -14.27 -3.20 4.25
N THR A 85 -13.40 -2.18 4.31
CA THR A 85 -12.35 -1.97 3.33
C THR A 85 -11.54 -3.26 3.22
N MET A 86 -11.49 -3.85 2.02
CA MET A 86 -10.57 -4.95 1.76
C MET A 86 -9.18 -4.48 2.15
N ILE A 87 -8.46 -5.31 2.93
CA ILE A 87 -7.09 -5.00 3.34
C ILE A 87 -6.31 -4.66 2.08
N ARG A 88 -5.87 -3.39 2.00
CA ARG A 88 -5.15 -2.90 0.84
C ARG A 88 -3.79 -3.59 0.83
N ASN A 89 -3.62 -4.49 -0.12
CA ASN A 89 -2.31 -5.02 -0.50
C ASN A 89 -1.98 -4.40 -1.85
N ALA A 90 -0.79 -3.82 -2.00
CA ALA A 90 -0.36 -3.17 -3.23
C ALA A 90 -0.40 -4.12 -4.45
N ARG A 91 -0.38 -5.44 -4.21
CA ARG A 91 -0.48 -6.48 -5.23
C ARG A 91 -1.88 -7.11 -5.37
N SER A 92 -2.88 -6.61 -4.65
CA SER A 92 -4.27 -7.03 -4.82
C SER A 92 -4.98 -6.11 -5.80
N THR A 93 -5.37 -6.66 -6.94
CA THR A 93 -6.16 -5.96 -7.96
C THR A 93 -7.57 -6.55 -8.05
N VAL A 94 -8.46 -5.89 -8.78
CA VAL A 94 -9.79 -6.43 -9.12
C VAL A 94 -9.68 -7.81 -9.77
N GLY A 95 -8.68 -8.01 -10.63
CA GLY A 95 -8.44 -9.29 -11.30
C GLY A 95 -8.08 -10.42 -10.33
N THR A 96 -7.23 -10.14 -9.32
CA THR A 96 -6.87 -11.15 -8.31
C THR A 96 -8.01 -11.44 -7.34
N LEU A 97 -8.79 -10.42 -6.97
CA LEU A 97 -9.92 -10.56 -6.04
C LEU A 97 -11.08 -11.34 -6.66
N SER A 98 -11.41 -11.05 -7.91
CA SER A 98 -12.47 -11.73 -8.67
C SER A 98 -12.09 -13.11 -9.18
N ARG A 99 -10.81 -13.52 -9.04
CA ARG A 99 -10.24 -14.75 -9.61
C ARG A 99 -10.25 -14.81 -11.14
N ILE A 100 -10.70 -13.77 -11.83
CA ILE A 100 -10.62 -13.67 -13.30
C ILE A 100 -9.16 -13.74 -13.76
N TYR A 101 -8.24 -13.12 -13.00
CA TYR A 101 -6.81 -13.19 -13.31
C TYR A 101 -6.27 -14.62 -13.33
N ASP A 102 -6.78 -15.52 -12.47
CA ASP A 102 -6.34 -16.91 -12.44
C ASP A 102 -6.72 -17.66 -13.72
N LEU A 103 -7.87 -17.31 -14.31
CA LEU A 103 -8.34 -17.82 -15.59
C LEU A 103 -7.54 -17.22 -16.75
N LEU A 104 -7.27 -15.92 -16.73
CA LEU A 104 -6.43 -15.28 -17.74
C LEU A 104 -5.03 -15.90 -17.77
N ARG A 105 -4.41 -16.12 -16.61
CA ARG A 105 -3.10 -16.80 -16.51
C ARG A 105 -3.12 -18.21 -17.09
N LEU A 106 -4.24 -18.92 -16.97
CA LEU A 106 -4.42 -20.24 -17.58
C LEU A 106 -4.58 -20.14 -19.09
N LEU A 107 -5.39 -19.19 -19.57
CA LEU A 107 -5.62 -18.94 -20.97
C LEU A 107 -4.32 -18.58 -21.70
N PHE A 108 -3.58 -17.58 -21.22
CA PHE A 108 -2.31 -17.17 -21.83
C PHE A 108 -1.22 -18.25 -21.76
N ALA A 109 -1.26 -19.10 -20.73
CA ALA A 109 -0.33 -20.22 -20.65
C ALA A 109 -0.62 -21.33 -21.66
N ARG A 110 -1.86 -21.44 -22.15
CA ARG A 110 -2.28 -22.49 -23.09
C ARG A 110 -2.32 -22.01 -24.54
N GLU A 111 -2.85 -20.82 -24.75
CA GLU A 111 -3.17 -20.28 -26.08
C GLU A 111 -2.27 -19.10 -26.48
N GLY A 112 -1.41 -18.62 -25.57
CA GLY A 112 -0.53 -17.49 -25.89
C GLY A 112 0.51 -17.90 -26.93
N GLU A 113 0.71 -17.09 -27.95
CA GLU A 113 1.80 -17.29 -28.90
C GLU A 113 3.11 -16.74 -28.32
N GLN A 114 4.16 -17.55 -28.40
CA GLN A 114 5.48 -17.18 -27.91
C GLN A 114 6.24 -16.38 -28.99
N THR A 115 6.58 -15.13 -28.68
CA THR A 115 7.29 -14.22 -29.62
C THR A 115 8.81 -14.23 -29.45
N GLN A 116 9.33 -14.72 -28.33
CA GLN A 116 10.77 -14.81 -28.03
C GLN A 116 11.11 -16.20 -27.48
N ASP A 117 12.27 -16.75 -27.83
CA ASP A 117 12.68 -18.06 -27.32
C ASP A 117 13.10 -17.98 -25.85
N ILE A 118 12.18 -18.37 -24.95
CA ILE A 118 12.36 -18.43 -23.49
C ILE A 118 12.40 -19.90 -23.02
N THR A 119 12.95 -20.79 -23.86
CA THR A 119 13.01 -22.26 -23.73
C THR A 119 13.17 -22.83 -22.30
N PRO A 120 13.98 -22.26 -21.36
CA PRO A 120 14.05 -22.80 -19.99
C PRO A 120 12.74 -22.67 -19.20
N LEU A 121 11.88 -21.71 -19.55
CA LEU A 121 10.61 -21.42 -18.89
C LEU A 121 9.47 -21.85 -19.82
N LYS A 122 9.19 -23.16 -19.93
CA LYS A 122 7.95 -23.66 -20.56
C LYS A 122 6.78 -22.76 -20.17
N GLN A 123 5.92 -22.41 -21.14
CA GLN A 123 4.83 -21.46 -20.96
C GLN A 123 3.87 -21.93 -19.86
N GLN A 124 4.08 -21.38 -18.66
CA GLN A 124 3.42 -21.80 -17.43
C GLN A 124 2.65 -20.63 -16.84
N ARG A 125 1.55 -20.93 -16.14
CA ARG A 125 0.68 -19.93 -15.49
C ARG A 125 1.43 -18.94 -14.59
N ARG A 126 2.55 -19.37 -13.98
CA ARG A 126 3.38 -18.53 -13.10
C ARG A 126 4.09 -17.40 -13.85
N LEU A 127 4.41 -17.57 -15.14
CA LEU A 127 5.02 -16.50 -15.95
C LEU A 127 4.07 -15.32 -16.12
N PHE A 128 2.77 -15.58 -16.12
CA PHE A 128 1.73 -14.56 -16.23
C PHE A 128 1.33 -14.00 -14.87
N SER A 129 2.13 -14.22 -13.81
CA SER A 129 1.82 -13.82 -12.44
C SER A 129 2.77 -12.75 -11.93
N PHE A 130 2.30 -11.50 -11.80
CA PHE A 130 3.08 -10.40 -11.21
C PHE A 130 3.37 -10.60 -9.70
N ASN A 131 2.71 -11.58 -9.08
CA ASN A 131 2.95 -12.00 -7.69
C ASN A 131 4.08 -13.02 -7.51
N THR A 132 4.75 -13.41 -8.58
CA THR A 132 5.86 -14.37 -8.54
C THR A 132 7.09 -13.77 -9.18
N GLU A 133 8.27 -14.13 -8.69
CA GLU A 133 9.54 -13.64 -9.26
C GLU A 133 9.68 -13.92 -10.76
N TYR A 134 9.08 -15.02 -11.24
CA TYR A 134 9.11 -15.41 -12.66
C TYR A 134 8.29 -14.51 -13.58
N GLY A 135 7.19 -13.93 -13.08
CA GLY A 135 6.26 -13.11 -13.87
C GLY A 135 6.24 -11.64 -13.47
N ALA A 136 6.95 -11.28 -12.40
CA ALA A 136 7.08 -9.92 -11.93
C ALA A 136 8.17 -9.19 -12.71
N CYS A 137 7.90 -7.93 -13.07
CA CYS A 137 8.95 -7.04 -13.56
C CYS A 137 10.05 -6.90 -12.48
N PRO A 138 11.34 -7.05 -12.81
CA PRO A 138 12.43 -6.99 -11.84
C PRO A 138 12.60 -5.58 -11.22
N HIS A 139 12.22 -4.53 -11.95
CA HIS A 139 12.34 -3.14 -11.50
C HIS A 139 11.33 -2.83 -10.38
N CYS A 140 10.03 -2.91 -10.70
CA CYS A 140 8.96 -2.60 -9.74
C CYS A 140 8.55 -3.82 -8.89
N LYS A 141 9.20 -4.97 -9.07
CA LYS A 141 8.90 -6.24 -8.37
C LYS A 141 7.42 -6.63 -8.46
N GLY A 142 6.79 -6.37 -9.60
CA GLY A 142 5.38 -6.67 -9.84
C GLY A 142 4.38 -5.74 -9.14
N LEU A 143 4.82 -4.59 -8.61
CA LEU A 143 3.92 -3.56 -8.09
C LEU A 143 3.27 -2.74 -9.21
N GLY A 144 3.92 -2.64 -10.37
CA GLY A 144 3.47 -1.79 -11.48
C GLY A 144 3.58 -0.29 -11.19
N MET A 145 4.18 0.09 -10.06
CA MET A 145 4.41 1.45 -9.61
C MET A 145 5.81 1.56 -9.03
N GLU A 146 6.35 2.77 -9.08
CA GLU A 146 7.62 3.14 -8.50
C GLU A 146 7.46 4.50 -7.82
N GLU A 147 7.96 4.61 -6.60
CA GLU A 147 7.98 5.86 -5.88
C GLU A 147 9.26 6.62 -6.24
N VAL A 148 9.10 7.70 -6.99
CA VAL A 148 10.19 8.61 -7.36
C VAL A 148 9.96 9.96 -6.71
N ILE A 149 11.05 10.67 -6.47
CA ILE A 149 10.99 12.06 -6.03
C ILE A 149 10.46 12.90 -7.18
N ASN A 150 9.47 13.76 -6.93
CA ASN A 150 9.07 14.80 -7.86
C ASN A 150 9.88 16.08 -7.54
N PRO A 151 10.79 16.53 -8.44
CA PRO A 151 11.59 17.74 -8.23
C PRO A 151 10.76 18.99 -8.00
N ASP A 152 9.61 19.11 -8.67
CA ASP A 152 8.73 20.29 -8.56
C ASP A 152 8.13 20.44 -7.17
N LEU A 153 7.88 19.32 -6.47
CA LEU A 153 7.39 19.34 -5.09
C LEU A 153 8.49 19.67 -4.07
N ILE A 154 9.76 19.62 -4.48
CA ILE A 154 10.89 20.06 -3.63
C ILE A 154 11.09 21.57 -3.74
N ILE A 155 10.74 22.20 -4.85
CA ILE A 155 10.92 23.64 -5.04
C ILE A 155 9.84 24.38 -4.23
N LYS A 156 10.26 25.10 -3.19
CA LYS A 156 9.39 25.90 -2.32
C LYS A 156 9.06 27.25 -2.96
N ASP A 157 10.10 27.96 -3.38
CA ASP A 157 10.01 29.26 -4.04
C ASP A 157 11.15 29.37 -5.06
N PRO A 158 10.84 29.38 -6.36
CA PRO A 158 11.87 29.37 -7.39
C PRO A 158 12.54 30.75 -7.59
N ASN A 159 12.03 31.81 -6.96
CA ASN A 159 12.66 33.14 -7.01
C ASN A 159 13.72 33.34 -5.92
N LEU A 160 13.82 32.40 -4.97
CA LEU A 160 14.88 32.40 -3.97
C LEU A 160 16.08 31.61 -4.48
N SER A 161 17.24 31.91 -3.93
CA SER A 161 18.45 31.11 -4.09
C SER A 161 18.42 29.85 -3.21
N LEU A 162 19.33 28.91 -3.46
CA LEU A 162 19.45 27.71 -2.63
C LEU A 162 19.74 28.04 -1.16
N ARG A 163 20.51 29.12 -0.92
CA ARG A 163 20.85 29.59 0.43
C ARG A 163 19.68 30.25 1.14
N GLU A 164 18.83 30.95 0.40
CA GLU A 164 17.61 31.57 0.93
C GLU A 164 16.47 30.57 1.15
N GLY A 165 16.67 29.30 0.78
CA GLY A 165 15.71 28.23 1.01
C GLY A 165 14.73 28.01 -0.15
N ALA A 166 15.21 28.12 -1.39
CA ALA A 166 14.45 27.75 -2.59
C ALA A 166 13.90 26.32 -2.54
N LEU A 167 14.58 25.40 -1.84
CA LEU A 167 14.17 24.00 -1.70
C LEU A 167 13.53 23.75 -0.32
N VAL A 168 12.39 23.06 -0.29
CA VAL A 168 11.66 22.63 0.93
C VAL A 168 12.55 21.83 1.89
N ILE A 169 13.52 21.10 1.35
CA ILE A 169 14.43 20.24 2.09
C ILE A 169 15.61 21.00 2.72
N THR A 170 15.79 22.29 2.45
CA THR A 170 16.84 23.11 3.07
C THR A 170 16.34 23.70 4.39
N GLN A 171 16.97 23.33 5.49
CA GLN A 171 16.65 23.84 6.82
C GLN A 171 17.19 25.27 7.02
N PRO A 172 16.63 26.04 7.97
CA PRO A 172 17.17 27.37 8.33
C PRO A 172 18.64 27.36 8.79
N SER A 173 19.15 26.19 9.23
CA SER A 173 20.56 25.97 9.55
C SER A 173 21.48 25.88 8.33
N GLY A 174 20.94 25.94 7.11
CA GLY A 174 21.66 25.72 5.86
C GLY A 174 21.92 24.25 5.55
N TYR A 175 21.31 23.31 6.28
CA TYR A 175 21.44 21.87 6.03
C TYR A 175 20.37 21.37 5.06
N THR A 176 20.77 20.71 3.97
CA THR A 176 19.85 20.14 2.97
C THR A 176 19.56 18.67 3.30
N VAL A 177 18.34 18.40 3.76
CA VAL A 177 17.83 17.06 4.07
C VAL A 177 17.91 16.18 2.81
N TYR A 178 18.20 14.89 2.96
CA TYR A 178 18.44 13.91 1.88
C TYR A 178 19.69 14.11 1.02
N SER A 179 20.31 15.29 1.05
CA SER A 179 21.62 15.54 0.44
C SER A 179 22.79 15.28 1.40
N GLN A 180 22.53 15.38 2.72
CA GLN A 180 23.55 15.24 3.78
C GLN A 180 24.73 16.20 3.68
N VAL A 181 24.54 17.34 3.00
CA VAL A 181 25.53 18.41 2.86
C VAL A 181 24.97 19.71 3.41
N THR A 182 25.84 20.58 3.87
CA THR A 182 25.48 21.97 4.15
C THR A 182 25.49 22.79 2.86
N ILE A 183 24.83 23.93 2.89
CA ILE A 183 24.78 24.88 1.77
C ILE A 183 26.19 25.35 1.36
N ASP A 184 27.13 25.43 2.30
CA ASP A 184 28.51 25.83 1.99
C ASP A 184 29.27 24.73 1.24
N VAL A 185 29.01 23.47 1.56
CA VAL A 185 29.55 22.33 0.82
C VAL A 185 28.90 22.22 -0.57
N MET A 186 27.59 22.45 -0.66
CA MET A 186 26.89 22.57 -1.95
C MET A 186 27.51 23.69 -2.81
N ASN A 187 27.87 24.81 -2.19
CA ASN A 187 28.50 25.93 -2.90
C ASN A 187 29.86 25.57 -3.48
N GLN A 188 30.65 24.74 -2.80
CA GLN A 188 31.91 24.24 -3.37
C GLN A 188 31.67 23.40 -4.62
N VAL A 189 30.62 22.56 -4.63
CA VAL A 189 30.22 21.78 -5.81
C VAL A 189 29.81 22.71 -6.94
N CYS A 190 28.93 23.68 -6.66
CA CYS A 190 28.48 24.64 -7.66
C CYS A 190 29.66 25.43 -8.26
N GLN A 191 30.61 25.86 -7.43
CA GLN A 191 31.79 26.60 -7.87
C GLN A 191 32.72 25.78 -8.77
N SER A 192 32.81 24.47 -8.57
CA SER A 192 33.56 23.58 -9.48
C SER A 192 32.91 23.43 -10.86
N GLU A 193 31.63 23.77 -10.95
CA GLU A 193 30.80 23.80 -12.15
C GLU A 193 30.52 25.23 -12.64
N ASP A 194 31.33 26.20 -12.18
CA ASP A 194 31.31 27.60 -12.60
C ASP A 194 30.02 28.37 -12.24
N PHE A 195 29.34 28.00 -11.14
CA PHE A 195 28.19 28.74 -10.59
C PHE A 195 28.17 28.78 -9.05
N HIS A 196 27.18 29.42 -8.43
CA HIS A 196 27.09 29.53 -6.97
C HIS A 196 25.65 29.37 -6.45
N VAL A 197 25.52 29.01 -5.17
CA VAL A 197 24.23 28.73 -4.52
C VAL A 197 23.33 29.95 -4.33
N ASP A 198 23.89 31.15 -4.44
CA ASP A 198 23.18 32.42 -4.26
C ASP A 198 22.44 32.91 -5.52
N ILE A 199 22.49 32.15 -6.63
CA ILE A 199 21.67 32.41 -7.83
C ILE A 199 20.23 31.97 -7.54
N PRO A 200 19.20 32.79 -7.83
CA PRO A 200 17.80 32.36 -7.78
C PRO A 200 17.56 31.09 -8.61
N TRP A 201 16.73 30.19 -8.11
CA TRP A 201 16.50 28.90 -8.77
C TRP A 201 16.00 29.02 -10.23
N ASN A 202 15.16 30.03 -10.51
CA ASN A 202 14.68 30.34 -11.86
C ASN A 202 15.78 30.80 -12.82
N ASP A 203 16.84 31.40 -12.30
CA ASP A 203 17.94 31.94 -13.09
C ASP A 203 19.03 30.89 -13.36
N LEU A 204 18.93 29.71 -12.71
CA LEU A 204 19.79 28.56 -13.01
C LEU A 204 19.42 27.94 -14.37
N THR A 205 20.44 27.59 -15.14
CA THR A 205 20.29 26.76 -16.34
C THR A 205 19.91 25.32 -15.97
N GLU A 206 19.30 24.58 -16.91
CA GLU A 206 18.93 23.18 -16.67
C GLU A 206 20.13 22.30 -16.30
N ALA A 207 21.30 22.53 -16.91
CA ALA A 207 22.53 21.82 -16.55
C ALA A 207 22.96 22.11 -15.10
N GLN A 208 22.84 23.36 -14.64
CA GLN A 208 23.14 23.72 -13.24
C GLN A 208 22.13 23.11 -12.28
N LYS A 209 20.84 23.05 -12.65
CA LYS A 209 19.81 22.36 -11.86
C LYS A 209 20.10 20.86 -11.76
N GLU A 210 20.56 20.22 -12.85
CA GLU A 210 20.98 18.81 -12.82
C GLU A 210 22.13 18.56 -11.85
N ILE A 211 23.13 19.46 -11.79
CA ILE A 211 24.20 19.37 -10.78
C ILE A 211 23.62 19.42 -9.36
N VAL A 212 22.63 20.26 -9.10
CA VAL A 212 21.99 20.33 -7.78
C VAL A 212 21.18 19.07 -7.47
N TRP A 213 20.53 18.47 -8.46
CA TRP A 213 19.74 17.25 -8.24
C TRP A 213 20.57 15.99 -8.12
N TYR A 214 21.57 15.82 -8.98
CA TYR A 214 22.27 14.55 -9.19
C TYR A 214 23.76 14.59 -8.83
N GLY A 215 24.28 15.78 -8.51
CA GLY A 215 25.67 15.97 -8.11
C GLY A 215 26.65 16.14 -9.25
N SER A 216 27.93 16.27 -8.90
CA SER A 216 29.05 16.42 -9.83
C SER A 216 30.16 15.44 -9.50
N ASP A 217 30.86 15.02 -10.55
CA ASP A 217 32.04 14.16 -10.48
C ASP A 217 33.36 14.92 -10.38
N LYS A 218 33.37 16.25 -10.54
CA LYS A 218 34.59 17.08 -10.59
C LYS A 218 35.32 17.15 -9.26
N ILE A 219 34.57 17.13 -8.16
CA ILE A 219 35.14 17.23 -6.81
C ILE A 219 34.61 16.13 -5.90
N LYS A 220 35.44 15.73 -4.92
CA LYS A 220 35.03 14.82 -3.85
C LYS A 220 34.81 15.64 -2.59
N ILE A 221 33.64 15.52 -1.99
CA ILE A 221 33.28 16.24 -0.76
C ILE A 221 33.13 15.26 0.42
N PRO A 222 33.38 15.70 1.66
CA PRO A 222 33.17 14.86 2.83
C PRO A 222 31.67 14.53 3.00
N PHE A 223 31.37 13.25 3.23
CA PHE A 223 30.00 12.77 3.47
C PHE A 223 29.82 12.46 4.97
N GLY A 224 28.98 13.24 5.66
CA GLY A 224 28.66 13.05 7.08
C GLY A 224 29.75 13.50 8.08
N LYS A 225 29.74 12.93 9.31
CA LYS A 225 30.67 13.24 10.42
C LYS A 225 31.96 12.38 10.42
N HIS A 226 32.24 11.63 9.35
CA HIS A 226 33.35 10.67 9.32
C HIS A 226 34.67 11.29 8.81
N SER A 227 35.80 10.67 9.16
CA SER A 227 37.16 11.17 8.89
C SER A 227 37.49 11.28 7.39
N LEU A 228 38.59 11.97 7.06
CA LEU A 228 39.09 12.29 5.71
C LEU A 228 39.18 11.11 4.72
N GLU A 229 39.16 9.87 5.20
CA GLU A 229 39.22 8.64 4.38
C GLU A 229 37.87 8.29 3.71
N SER A 230 36.74 8.90 4.12
CA SER A 230 35.41 8.66 3.54
C SER A 230 34.99 9.69 2.47
N ARG A 231 35.93 10.15 1.64
CA ARG A 231 35.63 11.05 0.49
C ARG A 231 34.84 10.30 -0.58
N MET A 232 33.52 10.41 -0.57
CA MET A 232 32.66 9.94 -1.66
C MET A 232 32.38 11.09 -2.63
N LYS A 233 32.17 10.74 -3.91
CA LYS A 233 31.56 11.66 -4.87
C LYS A 233 30.14 11.97 -4.39
N TRP A 234 29.73 13.23 -4.45
CA TRP A 234 28.36 13.57 -4.06
C TRP A 234 27.41 13.21 -5.19
N SER A 235 26.45 12.34 -4.90
CA SER A 235 25.50 11.80 -5.86
C SER A 235 24.14 12.51 -5.82
N GLY A 236 24.13 13.80 -5.46
CA GLY A 236 22.92 14.60 -5.45
C GLY A 236 22.01 14.43 -4.23
N ILE A 237 20.78 14.92 -4.38
CA ILE A 237 19.70 14.77 -3.40
C ILE A 237 19.16 13.35 -3.51
N THR A 238 19.51 12.51 -2.53
CA THR A 238 19.07 11.10 -2.51
C THR A 238 18.00 10.91 -1.44
N ALA A 239 16.72 11.01 -1.81
CA ALA A 239 15.71 10.38 -0.97
C ALA A 239 15.83 8.87 -1.21
N LYS A 240 16.64 8.20 -0.41
CA LYS A 240 16.46 6.76 -0.24
C LYS A 240 15.16 6.59 0.54
N PRO A 241 14.08 6.03 -0.04
CA PRO A 241 12.98 5.56 0.79
C PRO A 241 13.58 4.57 1.80
N ARG A 242 13.30 4.78 3.09
CA ARG A 242 13.55 3.75 4.10
C ARG A 242 12.59 2.59 3.89
#